data_AF-A2BK40-F1
#
_entry.id   AF-A2BK40-F1
#
_cell.length_a   1.000
_cell.length_b   1.000
_cell.length_c   1.000
_cell.angle_alpha   90.00
_cell.angle_beta   90.00
_cell.angle_gamma   90.00
#
_symmetry.space_group_name_H-M   'P 1'
#
loop_
_entity.id
_entity.type
_entity.pdbx_description
1 polymer ?
#
loop_
_entity_poly.entity_id
_entity_poly.type
_entity_poly.pdbx_seq_one_letter_code
_entity_poly.pdbx_strand_id
1 'polypeptide(L)'
;MQPHIGQQKAEAIPETGWVAALKRILNSLQAIVSREFSRLRRAGTCSRDFLDFIDSLEERAAKEMANYGLQKLSIRGPPPKEDIVLGWFAIDNIVIELGLRGINKCGVLEELTAGKPPRVYARVYAEGRVAFILEASLEEEHMDTVEAGYII
;
A
#
# COMPACT_ATOMS: atom_id res chain seq x y z
N MET A 1 42.82 10.08 -13.62
CA MET A 1 42.24 8.75 -13.37
C MET A 1 41.00 8.96 -12.51
N GLN A 2 39.80 8.88 -13.09
CA GLN A 2 38.53 8.99 -12.38
C GLN A 2 37.99 7.58 -12.10
N PRO A 3 37.42 7.30 -10.92
CA PRO A 3 36.82 6.00 -10.64
C PRO A 3 35.44 5.91 -11.31
N HIS A 4 35.23 4.86 -12.10
CA HIS A 4 33.93 4.45 -12.58
C HIS A 4 33.11 3.94 -11.40
N ILE A 5 32.11 4.72 -10.97
CA ILE A 5 31.08 4.26 -10.05
C ILE A 5 30.23 3.27 -10.83
N GLY A 6 30.36 1.99 -10.50
CA GLY A 6 29.51 0.92 -11.03
C GLY A 6 28.05 1.25 -10.75
N GLN A 7 27.29 1.44 -11.83
CA GLN A 7 25.84 1.50 -11.79
C GLN A 7 25.34 0.17 -11.23
N GLN A 8 24.84 0.17 -9.99
CA GLN A 8 24.00 -0.91 -9.50
C GLN A 8 22.67 -0.82 -10.26
N LYS A 9 22.61 -1.62 -11.32
CA LYS A 9 21.42 -1.92 -12.10
C LYS A 9 20.34 -2.35 -11.12
N ALA A 10 19.25 -1.59 -11.02
CA ALA A 10 18.05 -2.07 -10.33
C ALA A 10 17.63 -3.37 -11.05
N GLU A 11 17.86 -4.51 -10.41
CA GLU A 11 17.37 -5.79 -10.91
C GLU A 11 15.85 -5.68 -11.00
N ALA A 12 15.34 -5.73 -12.23
CA ALA A 12 13.92 -5.80 -12.48
C ALA A 12 13.39 -7.04 -11.79
N ILE A 13 12.65 -6.82 -10.70
CA ILE A 13 12.04 -7.90 -9.94
C ILE A 13 11.08 -8.59 -10.92
N PRO A 14 11.27 -9.90 -11.19
CA PRO A 14 10.50 -10.59 -12.19
C PRO A 14 9.01 -10.41 -11.87
N GLU A 15 8.25 -9.93 -12.86
CA GLU A 15 6.79 -9.79 -12.82
C GLU A 15 6.16 -11.19 -12.67
N THR A 16 6.24 -11.67 -11.44
CA THR A 16 5.65 -12.91 -10.99
C THR A 16 4.16 -12.65 -10.79
N GLY A 17 3.32 -13.67 -11.01
CA GLY A 17 1.86 -13.52 -10.97
C GLY A 17 1.33 -12.90 -9.67
N TRP A 18 2.08 -12.99 -8.56
CA TRP A 18 1.72 -12.38 -7.28
C TRP A 18 1.81 -10.84 -7.28
N VAL A 19 2.70 -10.22 -8.07
CA VAL A 19 2.80 -8.75 -8.18
C VAL A 19 1.55 -8.17 -8.83
N ALA A 20 1.08 -8.82 -9.91
CA ALA A 20 -0.16 -8.45 -10.58
C ALA A 20 -1.39 -8.66 -9.66
N ALA A 21 -1.41 -9.76 -8.91
CA ALA A 21 -2.43 -9.99 -7.88
C ALA A 21 -2.41 -8.87 -6.82
N LEU A 22 -1.23 -8.50 -6.32
CA LEU A 22 -1.08 -7.44 -5.34
C LEU A 22 -1.60 -6.09 -5.86
N LYS A 23 -1.29 -5.72 -7.11
CA LYS A 23 -1.88 -4.51 -7.74
C LYS A 23 -3.41 -4.55 -7.76
N ARG A 24 -4.02 -5.71 -8.06
CA ARG A 24 -5.49 -5.86 -8.03
C ARG A 24 -6.06 -5.70 -6.62
N ILE A 25 -5.40 -6.28 -5.61
CA ILE A 25 -5.78 -6.13 -4.20
C ILE A 25 -5.72 -4.65 -3.79
N LEU A 26 -4.62 -3.97 -4.11
CA LEU A 26 -4.42 -2.55 -3.81
C LEU A 26 -5.54 -1.69 -4.41
N ASN A 27 -5.85 -1.89 -5.69
CA ASN A 27 -6.92 -1.13 -6.36
C ASN A 27 -8.31 -1.45 -5.78
N SER A 28 -8.59 -2.70 -5.42
CA SER A 28 -9.85 -3.09 -4.78
C SER A 28 -10.03 -2.42 -3.41
N LEU A 29 -8.99 -2.42 -2.59
CA LEU A 29 -9.00 -1.73 -1.29
C LEU A 29 -9.08 -0.22 -1.47
N GLN A 30 -8.41 0.35 -2.47
CA GLN A 30 -8.49 1.78 -2.76
C GLN A 30 -9.91 2.21 -3.15
N ALA A 31 -10.64 1.39 -3.90
CA ALA A 31 -12.04 1.68 -4.23
C ALA A 31 -12.92 1.74 -2.96
N ILE A 32 -12.68 0.88 -1.98
CA ILE A 32 -13.37 0.90 -0.68
C ILE A 32 -13.01 2.18 0.09
N VAL A 33 -11.72 2.50 0.18
CA VAL A 33 -11.22 3.71 0.85
C VAL A 33 -11.81 4.97 0.23
N SER A 34 -11.81 5.06 -1.11
CA SER A 34 -12.38 6.21 -1.85
C SER A 34 -13.88 6.36 -1.61
N ARG A 35 -14.62 5.25 -1.58
CA ARG A 35 -16.07 5.27 -1.30
C ARG A 35 -16.37 5.73 0.13
N GLU A 36 -15.66 5.18 1.12
CA GLU A 36 -15.87 5.51 2.53
C GLU A 36 -15.35 6.91 2.90
N PHE A 37 -14.37 7.44 2.16
CA PHE A 37 -13.79 8.75 2.42
C PHE A 37 -14.86 9.85 2.45
N SER A 38 -15.82 9.87 1.51
CA SER A 38 -16.88 10.89 1.48
C SER A 38 -17.69 10.94 2.78
N ARG A 39 -17.91 9.78 3.41
CA ARG A 39 -18.62 9.65 4.69
C ARG A 39 -17.71 10.01 5.86
N LEU A 40 -16.47 9.56 5.84
CA LEU A 40 -15.51 9.65 6.95
C LEU A 40 -14.64 10.91 6.94
N ARG A 41 -14.64 11.72 5.88
CA ARG A 41 -13.69 12.84 5.70
C ARG A 41 -13.71 13.84 6.87
N ARG A 42 -14.86 14.07 7.50
CA ARG A 42 -14.99 14.96 8.67
C ARG A 42 -14.84 14.24 10.02
N ALA A 43 -14.73 12.91 10.01
CA ALA A 43 -14.52 12.14 11.21
C ALA A 43 -13.07 12.30 11.68
N GLY A 44 -12.88 12.18 13.00
CA GLY A 44 -11.56 12.05 13.58
C GLY A 44 -10.98 10.67 13.30
N THR A 45 -9.69 10.57 13.01
CA THR A 45 -8.98 9.29 12.80
C THR A 45 -8.84 8.44 14.08
N CYS A 46 -9.28 8.96 15.23
CA CYS A 46 -9.41 8.23 16.49
C CYS A 46 -10.88 8.10 16.93
N SER A 47 -11.83 8.46 16.06
CA SER A 47 -13.25 8.20 16.30
C SER A 47 -13.56 6.72 16.11
N ARG A 48 -14.62 6.26 16.79
CA ARG A 48 -15.10 4.88 16.63
C ARG A 48 -15.40 4.54 15.17
N ASP A 49 -16.10 5.41 14.45
CA ASP A 49 -16.46 5.17 13.05
C ASP A 49 -15.24 4.97 12.13
N PHE A 50 -14.13 5.69 12.39
CA PHE A 50 -12.90 5.51 11.64
C PHE A 50 -12.17 4.23 12.03
N LEU A 51 -12.11 3.90 13.33
CA LEU A 51 -11.47 2.67 13.81
C LEU A 51 -12.24 1.42 13.31
N ASP A 52 -13.57 1.43 13.38
CA ASP A 52 -14.43 0.37 12.84
C ASP A 52 -14.22 0.21 11.33
N PHE A 53 -13.96 1.31 10.61
CA PHE A 53 -13.58 1.27 9.19
C PHE A 53 -12.20 0.65 8.96
N ILE A 54 -11.19 1.00 9.76
CA ILE A 54 -9.86 0.40 9.68
C ILE A 54 -9.93 -1.11 9.95
N ASP A 55 -10.63 -1.54 11.01
CA ASP A 55 -10.79 -2.96 11.35
C ASP A 55 -11.46 -3.73 10.19
N SER A 56 -12.50 -3.16 9.59
CA SER A 56 -13.16 -3.73 8.41
C SER A 56 -12.22 -3.82 7.20
N LEU A 57 -11.38 -2.81 6.99
CA LEU A 57 -10.41 -2.78 5.91
C LEU A 57 -9.28 -3.80 6.13
N GLU A 58 -8.82 -3.99 7.37
CA GLU A 58 -7.85 -5.01 7.74
C GLU A 58 -8.37 -6.43 7.50
N GLU A 59 -9.63 -6.70 7.88
CA GLU A 59 -10.28 -7.99 7.65
C GLU A 59 -10.40 -8.26 6.15
N ARG A 60 -10.83 -7.25 5.37
CA ARG A 60 -10.92 -7.36 3.92
C ARG A 60 -9.56 -7.62 3.28
N ALA A 61 -8.54 -6.86 3.69
CA ALA A 61 -7.17 -7.07 3.24
C ALA A 61 -6.68 -8.49 3.53
N ALA A 62 -6.90 -8.99 4.75
CA ALA A 62 -6.50 -10.34 5.13
C ALA A 62 -7.17 -11.41 4.25
N LYS A 63 -8.47 -11.25 3.98
CA LYS A 63 -9.22 -12.16 3.10
C LYS A 63 -8.71 -12.14 1.66
N GLU A 64 -8.49 -10.95 1.09
CA GLU A 64 -7.99 -10.82 -0.28
C GLU A 64 -6.58 -11.40 -0.40
N MET A 65 -5.67 -11.07 0.51
CA MET A 65 -4.31 -11.59 0.53
C MET A 65 -4.28 -13.13 0.65
N ALA A 66 -5.14 -13.71 1.50
CA ALA A 66 -5.24 -15.16 1.65
C ALA A 66 -5.72 -15.86 0.37
N ASN A 67 -6.61 -15.25 -0.42
CA ASN A 67 -7.07 -15.81 -1.70
C ASN A 67 -5.92 -15.99 -2.72
N TYR A 68 -4.83 -15.25 -2.55
CA TYR A 68 -3.63 -15.33 -3.38
C TYR A 68 -2.47 -16.07 -2.70
N GLY A 69 -2.73 -16.77 -1.59
CA GLY A 69 -1.75 -17.59 -0.89
C GLY A 69 -0.82 -16.83 0.06
N LEU A 70 -1.07 -15.54 0.31
CA LEU A 70 -0.28 -14.75 1.24
C LEU A 70 -0.78 -14.95 2.67
N GLN A 71 0.12 -15.31 3.59
CA GLN A 71 -0.23 -15.57 4.98
C GLN A 71 -0.05 -14.31 5.82
N LYS A 72 -1.08 -13.93 6.61
CA LYS A 72 -0.96 -12.82 7.57
C LYS A 72 0.01 -13.22 8.67
N LEU A 73 1.00 -12.37 8.91
CA LEU A 73 1.98 -12.57 9.96
C LEU A 73 1.48 -11.99 11.29
N SER A 74 1.83 -12.64 12.40
CA SER A 74 1.51 -12.14 13.75
C SER A 74 2.46 -11.04 14.25
N ILE A 75 3.46 -10.66 13.44
CA ILE A 75 4.39 -9.59 13.79
C ILE A 75 3.73 -8.22 13.65
N ARG A 76 4.01 -7.36 14.63
CA ARG A 76 3.87 -5.91 14.50
C ARG A 76 5.26 -5.40 14.15
N GLY A 77 5.48 -5.05 12.88
CA GLY A 77 6.70 -4.33 12.51
C GLY A 77 6.84 -3.04 13.33
N PRO A 78 8.04 -2.43 13.39
CA PRO A 78 8.18 -1.12 14.02
C PRO A 78 7.16 -0.17 13.39
N PRO A 79 6.36 0.57 14.19
CA PRO A 79 5.30 1.40 13.65
C PRO A 79 5.91 2.38 12.64
N PRO A 80 5.47 2.39 11.38
CA PRO A 80 5.89 3.42 10.45
C PRO A 80 5.45 4.76 11.02
N LYS A 81 6.36 5.74 10.95
CA LYS A 81 6.13 7.04 11.59
C LYS A 81 4.98 7.82 10.97
N GLU A 82 4.54 7.50 9.74
CA GLU A 82 3.64 8.33 8.92
C GLU A 82 2.40 7.63 8.36
N ASP A 83 2.29 6.31 8.52
CA ASP A 83 1.27 5.49 7.86
C ASP A 83 0.48 4.64 8.86
N ILE A 84 -0.77 4.28 8.51
CA ILE A 84 -1.51 3.20 9.19
C ILE A 84 -1.14 1.89 8.50
N VAL A 85 -0.70 0.91 9.28
CA VAL A 85 -0.45 -0.45 8.78
C VAL A 85 -1.71 -1.29 8.98
N LEU A 86 -2.21 -1.87 7.88
CA LEU A 86 -3.35 -2.79 7.87
C LEU A 86 -2.92 -4.24 8.13
N GLY A 87 -1.66 -4.56 7.87
CA GLY A 87 -1.11 -5.87 8.17
C GLY A 87 0.21 -6.17 7.50
N TRP A 88 0.85 -7.23 8.00
CA TRP A 88 2.06 -7.82 7.44
C TRP A 88 1.72 -9.19 6.89
N PHE A 89 2.25 -9.51 5.71
CA PHE A 89 1.96 -10.74 4.99
C PHE A 89 3.25 -11.37 4.47
N ALA A 90 3.26 -12.68 4.30
CA ALA A 90 4.37 -13.39 3.69
C ALA A 90 3.93 -14.31 2.56
N ILE A 91 4.82 -14.43 1.58
CA ILE A 91 4.81 -15.46 0.54
C ILE A 91 6.26 -15.87 0.30
N ASP A 92 6.57 -17.15 0.47
CA ASP A 92 7.94 -17.68 0.40
C ASP A 92 8.92 -16.89 1.29
N ASN A 93 9.92 -16.24 0.70
CA ASN A 93 10.93 -15.40 1.38
C ASN A 93 10.63 -13.89 1.30
N ILE A 94 9.45 -13.51 0.83
CA ILE A 94 9.02 -12.13 0.65
C ILE A 94 8.07 -11.74 1.80
N VAL A 95 8.30 -10.56 2.38
CA VAL A 95 7.41 -9.95 3.37
C VAL A 95 6.76 -8.71 2.75
N ILE A 96 5.47 -8.52 2.98
CA ILE A 96 4.68 -7.42 2.42
C ILE A 96 3.99 -6.70 3.57
N GLU A 97 4.27 -5.40 3.70
CA GLU A 97 3.51 -4.50 4.56
C GLU A 97 2.41 -3.85 3.72
N LEU A 98 1.16 -3.93 4.16
CA LEU A 98 0.03 -3.28 3.54
C LEU A 98 -0.45 -2.13 4.43
N GLY A 99 -0.67 -0.95 3.87
CA GLY A 99 -1.04 0.21 4.67
C GLY A 99 -1.79 1.31 3.93
N LEU A 100 -2.18 2.33 4.70
CA LEU A 100 -2.72 3.60 4.23
C LEU A 100 -1.69 4.71 4.45
N ARG A 101 -1.39 5.44 3.38
CA ARG A 101 -0.38 6.50 3.40
C ARG A 101 -0.89 7.77 4.05
N GLY A 102 -0.05 8.40 4.87
CA GLY A 102 -0.25 9.77 5.33
C GLY A 102 -1.30 9.94 6.45
N ILE A 103 -1.61 8.86 7.17
CA ILE A 103 -2.45 8.91 8.36
C ILE A 103 -1.70 8.21 9.48
N ASN A 104 -1.29 8.95 10.52
CA ASN A 104 -0.51 8.41 11.65
C ASN A 104 -0.89 8.99 13.01
N LYS A 105 -1.84 9.92 13.04
CA LYS A 105 -2.18 10.70 14.23
C LYS A 105 -3.67 10.94 14.30
N CYS A 106 -4.17 11.20 15.51
CA CYS A 106 -5.52 11.68 15.71
C CYS A 106 -5.68 13.07 15.06
N GLY A 107 -6.70 13.23 14.23
CA GLY A 107 -7.04 14.48 13.56
C GLY A 107 -8.23 14.29 12.63
N VAL A 108 -8.73 15.37 12.03
CA VAL A 108 -9.79 15.28 11.02
C VAL A 108 -9.20 14.67 9.75
N LEU A 109 -9.83 13.61 9.24
CA LEU A 109 -9.31 12.86 8.10
C LEU A 109 -9.01 13.75 6.88
N GLU A 110 -9.93 14.64 6.52
CA GLU A 110 -9.81 15.59 5.41
C GLU A 110 -8.58 16.52 5.54
N GLU A 111 -8.24 16.93 6.77
CA GLU A 111 -7.08 17.79 7.03
C GLU A 111 -5.77 17.00 6.89
N LEU A 112 -5.75 15.76 7.39
CA LEU A 112 -4.58 14.91 7.34
C LEU A 112 -4.22 14.47 5.91
N THR A 113 -5.23 14.29 5.06
CA THR A 113 -5.05 13.78 3.70
C THR A 113 -5.15 14.86 2.63
N ALA A 114 -5.12 16.14 3.02
CA ALA A 114 -5.26 17.29 2.11
C ALA A 114 -6.51 17.17 1.19
N GLY A 115 -7.62 16.70 1.75
CA GLY A 115 -8.90 16.59 1.04
C GLY A 115 -9.05 15.39 0.11
N LYS A 116 -8.06 14.48 0.06
CA LYS A 116 -8.10 13.30 -0.83
C LYS A 116 -8.20 12.01 -0.03
N PRO A 117 -8.78 10.92 -0.57
CA PRO A 117 -8.72 9.63 0.09
C PRO A 117 -7.26 9.20 0.33
N PRO A 118 -6.94 8.59 1.49
CA PRO A 118 -5.60 8.05 1.71
C PRO A 118 -5.27 6.96 0.69
N ARG A 119 -3.98 6.85 0.35
CA ARG A 119 -3.51 5.87 -0.64
C ARG A 119 -3.27 4.53 0.00
N VAL A 120 -3.82 3.47 -0.56
CA VAL A 120 -3.43 2.10 -0.21
C VAL A 120 -2.08 1.81 -0.86
N TYR A 121 -1.15 1.27 -0.08
CA TYR A 121 0.15 0.85 -0.58
C TYR A 121 0.52 -0.55 -0.09
N ALA A 122 1.43 -1.18 -0.81
CA ALA A 122 2.17 -2.35 -0.37
C ALA A 122 3.67 -2.08 -0.46
N ARG A 123 4.38 -2.21 0.66
CA ARG A 123 5.83 -2.14 0.72
C ARG A 123 6.37 -3.57 0.78
N VAL A 124 7.14 -3.93 -0.23
CA VAL A 124 7.66 -5.29 -0.42
C VAL A 124 9.08 -5.36 0.09
N TYR A 125 9.34 -6.35 0.93
CA TYR A 125 10.63 -6.65 1.51
C TYR A 125 11.16 -7.97 0.97
N ALA A 126 12.41 -7.96 0.50
CA ALA A 126 13.18 -9.14 0.15
C ALA A 126 14.47 -9.13 0.97
N GLU A 127 14.85 -10.25 1.57
CA GLU A 127 16.07 -10.38 2.40
C GLU A 127 16.18 -9.32 3.51
N GLY A 128 15.04 -8.91 4.08
CA GLY A 128 14.98 -7.91 5.15
C GLY A 128 15.17 -6.46 4.70
N ARG A 129 15.21 -6.18 3.39
CA ARG A 129 15.32 -4.82 2.83
C ARG A 129 14.10 -4.49 2.00
N VAL A 130 13.72 -3.22 1.95
CA VAL A 130 12.68 -2.74 1.03
C VAL A 130 13.20 -2.93 -0.39
N ALA A 131 12.52 -3.79 -1.14
CA ALA A 131 12.81 -4.02 -2.54
C ALA A 131 12.12 -2.94 -3.41
N PHE A 132 10.83 -2.70 -3.14
CA PHE A 132 10.02 -1.70 -3.84
C PHE A 132 8.72 -1.40 -3.09
N ILE A 133 8.01 -0.36 -3.53
CA ILE A 133 6.68 0.02 -3.03
C ILE A 133 5.73 0.06 -4.23
N LEU A 134 4.56 -0.55 -4.06
CA LEU A 134 3.42 -0.40 -4.96
C LEU A 134 2.37 0.46 -4.28
N GLU A 135 1.75 1.34 -5.04
CA GLU A 135 0.59 2.12 -4.59
C GLU A 135 -0.60 1.78 -5.50
N ALA A 136 -1.81 1.89 -4.96
CA ALA A 136 -3.01 1.80 -5.76
C ALA A 136 -3.04 2.95 -6.79
N SER A 137 -3.08 2.60 -8.07
CA SER A 137 -3.19 3.58 -9.16
C SER A 137 -4.50 4.36 -9.02
N LEU A 138 -4.43 5.67 -9.29
CA LEU A 138 -5.60 6.47 -9.62
C LEU A 138 -6.03 6.12 -11.05
N GLU A 139 -6.76 5.04 -11.25
CA GLU A 139 -7.40 4.82 -12.56
C GLU A 139 -8.85 4.39 -12.38
N GLU A 140 -9.74 5.37 -12.50
CA GLU A 140 -10.90 5.29 -13.39
C GLU A 140 -11.07 6.68 -14.04
N GLU A 141 -10.32 6.95 -15.11
CA GLU A 141 -10.77 7.69 -16.30
C GLU A 141 -9.67 7.62 -17.37
N HIS A 142 -10.02 7.00 -18.50
CA HIS A 142 -9.26 6.80 -19.73
C HIS A 142 -8.15 5.73 -19.74
N MET A 143 -8.50 4.60 -20.35
CA MET A 143 -7.59 3.89 -21.25
C MET A 143 -7.02 4.89 -22.24
N ASP A 144 -5.77 5.30 -22.04
CA ASP A 144 -4.84 5.55 -23.13
C ASP A 144 -3.45 5.11 -22.67
N THR A 145 -2.91 4.17 -23.43
CA THR A 145 -1.51 3.74 -23.40
C THR A 145 -0.58 4.93 -23.27
N VAL A 146 0.15 5.04 -22.15
CA VAL A 146 1.31 5.92 -22.04
C VAL A 146 2.55 5.11 -21.69
N GLU A 147 3.47 5.19 -22.64
CA GLU A 147 4.86 4.80 -22.72
C GLU A 147 5.63 4.59 -21.41
N ALA A 148 6.46 3.54 -21.44
CA ALA A 148 7.62 3.39 -20.58
C ALA A 148 8.51 4.65 -20.68
N GLY A 149 8.41 5.52 -19.68
CA GLY A 149 9.27 6.69 -19.54
C GLY A 149 10.70 6.28 -19.17
N TYR A 150 11.62 6.48 -20.11
CA TYR A 150 13.05 6.59 -19.83
C TYR A 150 13.33 7.77 -18.89
N ILE A 151 14.27 7.62 -17.97
CA ILE A 151 14.88 8.73 -17.23
C ILE A 151 16.36 8.80 -17.65
N ILE A 152 16.79 10.00 -18.05
CA ILE A 152 18.13 10.38 -18.56
C ILE A 152 19.18 10.28 -17.44
#